data_AF-M1EDT1-F1
#
_entry.id   AF-M1EDT1-F1
#
_cell.length_a   1.000
_cell.length_b   1.000
_cell.length_c   1.000
_cell.angle_alpha   90.00
_cell.angle_beta   90.00
_cell.angle_gamma   90.00
#
_symmetry.space_group_name_H-M   'P 1'
#
loop_
_entity.id
_entity.type
_entity.pdbx_description
1 polymer ?
#
loop_
_entity_poly.entity_id
_entity_poly.type
_entity_poly.pdbx_seq_one_letter_code
_entity_poly.pdbx_strand_id
1 'polypeptide(L)'
;DGLYKFTLYAVDTRGRHSELSTVTLRTACPLVDDNKAEEIADKIYNLYNGYTSGKEQQTAYNTLMEVSASMLFRVQHHYNSHYEKFGDFVWRSEDELGPRKAHLILRRLDRVSSHCSSLLRSAYIQSRVDTVPYLFCRSEEVRPAGMVWYSILKDTKITCEEKMVSMA
;
A
#
# COMPACT_ATOMS: atom_id res chain seq x y z
N ASP A 1 -2.31 -3.03 0.74
CA ASP A 1 -2.05 -4.48 0.73
C ASP A 1 -1.72 -5.06 2.11
N GLY A 2 -2.48 -4.66 3.13
CA GLY A 2 -2.38 -5.23 4.47
C GLY A 2 -3.58 -6.11 4.74
N LEU A 3 -3.39 -7.20 5.49
CA LEU A 3 -4.49 -8.02 6.00
C LEU A 3 -4.92 -7.48 7.36
N TYR A 4 -6.17 -7.07 7.49
CA TYR A 4 -6.75 -6.52 8.71
C TYR A 4 -7.82 -7.45 9.27
N LYS A 5 -7.92 -7.46 10.60
CA LYS A 5 -8.94 -8.19 11.35
C LYS A 5 -9.69 -7.19 12.24
N PHE A 6 -11.00 -7.10 12.04
CA PHE A 6 -11.91 -6.28 12.83
C PHE A 6 -12.81 -7.20 13.65
N THR A 7 -12.98 -6.88 14.93
CA THR A 7 -13.85 -7.65 15.83
C THR A 7 -14.86 -6.73 16.51
N LEU A 8 -16.11 -7.19 16.63
CA LEU A 8 -17.21 -6.43 17.17
C LEU A 8 -18.04 -7.29 18.13
N TYR A 9 -18.45 -6.71 19.25
CA TYR A 9 -19.42 -7.29 20.17
C TYR A 9 -20.27 -6.17 20.79
N ALA A 10 -21.47 -6.50 21.24
CA ALA A 10 -22.37 -5.60 21.96
C ALA A 10 -22.21 -5.78 23.47
N VAL A 11 -22.48 -4.70 24.22
CA VAL A 11 -22.55 -4.71 25.68
C VAL A 11 -23.92 -4.18 26.09
N ASP A 12 -24.66 -4.96 26.90
CA ASP A 12 -25.97 -4.53 27.40
C ASP A 12 -25.86 -3.57 28.59
N THR A 13 -26.99 -3.01 29.02
CA THR A 13 -27.04 -2.04 30.13
C THR A 13 -26.57 -2.61 31.47
N ARG A 14 -26.45 -3.94 31.60
CA ARG A 14 -25.96 -4.65 32.80
C ARG A 14 -24.55 -5.23 32.62
N GLY A 15 -23.87 -4.93 31.51
CA GLY A 15 -22.51 -5.37 31.25
C GLY A 15 -22.37 -6.78 30.65
N ARG A 16 -23.45 -7.42 30.19
CA ARG A 16 -23.33 -8.70 29.48
C ARG A 16 -22.83 -8.46 28.06
N HIS A 17 -21.96 -9.34 27.59
CA HIS A 17 -21.41 -9.29 26.24
C HIS A 17 -22.20 -10.19 25.29
N SER A 18 -22.35 -9.77 24.03
CA SER A 18 -22.80 -10.64 22.96
C SER A 18 -21.71 -11.62 22.53
N GLU A 19 -22.07 -12.58 21.69
CA GLU A 19 -21.09 -13.34 20.91
C GLU A 19 -20.24 -12.38 20.04
N LEU A 20 -18.98 -12.75 19.84
CA LEU A 20 -18.00 -11.97 19.09
C LEU A 20 -18.18 -12.18 17.59
N SER A 21 -18.35 -11.10 16.84
CA SER A 21 -18.31 -11.09 15.37
C SER A 21 -16.92 -10.69 14.88
N THR A 22 -16.47 -11.31 13.79
CA THR A 22 -15.13 -11.06 13.21
C THR A 22 -15.22 -10.90 11.70
N VAL A 23 -14.53 -9.89 11.17
CA VAL A 23 -14.34 -9.65 9.74
C VAL A 23 -12.85 -9.56 9.45
N THR A 24 -12.36 -10.31 8.46
CA THR A 24 -10.98 -10.23 7.96
C THR A 24 -10.98 -9.82 6.50
N LEU A 25 -10.22 -8.80 6.14
CA LEU A 25 -10.13 -8.30 4.77
C LEU A 25 -8.74 -7.78 4.44
N ARG A 26 -8.41 -7.77 3.15
CA ARG A 26 -7.17 -7.21 2.62
C ARG A 26 -7.46 -5.84 2.02
N THR A 27 -6.64 -4.84 2.34
CA THR A 27 -6.71 -3.53 1.68
C THR A 27 -6.15 -3.60 0.27
N ALA A 28 -6.68 -2.77 -0.63
CA ALA A 28 -6.25 -2.69 -2.03
C ALA A 28 -4.74 -2.47 -2.17
N CYS A 29 -4.22 -2.78 -3.37
CA CYS A 29 -2.83 -2.48 -3.70
C CYS A 29 -2.58 -0.97 -3.64
N PRO A 30 -1.38 -0.53 -3.23
CA PRO A 30 -1.03 0.87 -3.28
C PRO A 30 -1.14 1.41 -4.72
N LEU A 31 -1.49 2.68 -4.85
CA LEU A 31 -1.44 3.41 -6.11
C LEU A 31 -0.03 3.37 -6.70
N VAL A 32 0.02 3.25 -8.03
CA VAL A 32 1.25 3.20 -8.82
C VAL A 32 1.09 4.14 -10.00
N ASP A 33 2.02 5.09 -10.13
CA ASP A 33 2.15 5.91 -11.32
C ASP A 33 2.92 5.11 -12.37
N ASP A 34 2.19 4.59 -13.35
CA ASP A 34 2.72 3.66 -14.35
C ASP A 34 3.73 4.33 -15.28
N ASN A 35 3.45 5.57 -15.69
CA ASN A 35 4.34 6.36 -16.53
C ASN A 35 5.65 6.64 -15.80
N LYS A 36 5.56 6.99 -14.50
CA LYS A 36 6.76 7.22 -13.70
C LYS A 36 7.57 5.95 -13.50
N ALA A 37 6.92 4.79 -13.37
CA ALA A 37 7.61 3.52 -13.25
C ALA A 37 8.37 3.17 -14.54
N GLU A 38 7.79 3.41 -15.71
CA GLU A 38 8.46 3.21 -17.00
C GLU A 38 9.65 4.16 -17.17
N GLU A 39 9.47 5.46 -16.87
CA GLU A 39 10.57 6.46 -16.90
C GLU A 39 11.76 6.04 -16.02
N ILE A 40 11.48 5.50 -14.81
CA ILE A 40 12.53 5.01 -13.92
C ILE A 40 13.20 3.78 -14.51
N ALA A 41 12.46 2.84 -15.13
CA ALA A 41 13.05 1.66 -15.75
C ALA A 41 14.05 2.04 -16.85
N ASP A 42 13.67 2.94 -17.74
CA ASP A 42 14.52 3.46 -18.81
C ASP A 42 15.75 4.18 -18.26
N LYS A 43 15.55 5.01 -17.22
CA LYS A 43 16.66 5.70 -16.54
C LYS A 43 17.65 4.70 -15.93
N ILE A 44 17.18 3.64 -15.28
CA ILE A 44 18.04 2.62 -14.68
C ILE A 44 18.81 1.85 -15.75
N TYR A 45 18.16 1.47 -16.84
CA TYR A 45 18.83 0.83 -17.98
C TYR A 45 19.96 1.69 -18.55
N ASN A 46 19.71 3.00 -18.74
CA ASN A 46 20.73 3.93 -19.23
C ASN A 46 21.89 4.08 -18.25
N LEU A 47 21.63 4.11 -16.94
CA LEU A 47 22.69 4.15 -15.92
C LEU A 47 23.53 2.87 -15.90
N TYR A 48 22.92 1.70 -16.13
CA TYR A 48 23.64 0.42 -16.22
C TYR A 48 24.46 0.29 -17.51
N ASN A 49 24.01 0.86 -18.62
CA ASN A 49 24.80 0.85 -19.86
C ASN A 49 25.95 1.88 -19.88
N GLY A 50 25.95 2.87 -18.98
CA GLY A 50 26.88 4.01 -19.01
C GLY A 50 28.34 3.72 -18.66
N TYR A 51 28.74 2.46 -18.42
CA TYR A 51 29.98 2.10 -17.73
C TYR A 51 30.07 2.82 -16.38
N THR A 52 29.27 2.29 -15.45
CA THR A 52 28.87 2.86 -14.17
C THR A 52 29.99 3.60 -13.42
N SER A 53 30.00 4.93 -13.49
CA SER A 53 30.69 5.75 -12.49
C SER A 53 30.11 5.42 -11.11
N GLY A 54 30.93 5.42 -10.05
CA GLY A 54 30.43 5.16 -8.69
C GLY A 54 29.29 6.10 -8.27
N LYS A 55 29.20 7.29 -8.88
CA LYS A 55 28.05 8.20 -8.73
C LYS A 55 26.78 7.64 -9.36
N GLU A 56 26.86 7.11 -10.58
CA GLU A 56 25.72 6.53 -11.30
C GLU A 56 25.18 5.30 -10.59
N GLN A 57 26.06 4.43 -10.07
CA GLN A 57 25.67 3.28 -9.24
C GLN A 57 24.88 3.73 -8.01
N GLN A 58 25.38 4.77 -7.33
CA GLN A 58 24.72 5.27 -6.13
C GLN A 58 23.40 5.96 -6.46
N THR A 59 23.32 6.71 -7.58
CA THR A 59 22.08 7.32 -8.05
C THR A 59 21.04 6.27 -8.45
N ALA A 60 21.43 5.21 -9.16
CA ALA A 60 20.55 4.10 -9.52
C ALA A 60 20.00 3.43 -8.24
N TYR A 61 20.89 3.07 -7.32
CA TYR A 61 20.49 2.46 -6.05
C TYR A 61 19.55 3.35 -5.23
N ASN A 62 19.86 4.63 -5.08
CA ASN A 62 19.01 5.57 -4.33
C ASN A 62 17.63 5.70 -4.98
N THR A 63 17.57 5.87 -6.30
CA THR A 63 16.30 5.97 -7.04
C THR A 63 15.41 4.74 -6.79
N LEU A 64 15.98 3.53 -6.81
CA LEU A 64 15.25 2.28 -6.54
C LEU A 64 14.83 2.11 -5.08
N MET A 65 15.60 2.65 -4.13
CA MET A 65 15.30 2.56 -2.69
C MET A 65 14.27 3.61 -2.22
N GLU A 66 14.25 4.77 -2.86
CA GLU A 66 13.37 5.90 -2.54
C GLU A 66 11.90 5.62 -2.90
N VAL A 67 11.65 4.89 -3.97
CA VAL A 67 10.28 4.53 -4.39
C VAL A 67 9.65 3.43 -3.54
N SER A 68 8.33 3.34 -3.49
CA SER A 68 7.61 2.29 -2.74
C SER A 68 7.92 0.89 -3.28
N ALA A 69 7.67 -0.16 -2.49
CA ALA A 69 7.88 -1.54 -2.93
C ALA A 69 7.03 -1.91 -4.16
N SER A 70 5.78 -1.41 -4.23
CA SER A 70 4.90 -1.59 -5.39
C SER A 70 5.40 -0.85 -6.63
N MET A 71 5.92 0.37 -6.46
CA MET A 71 6.57 1.11 -7.56
C MET A 71 7.83 0.39 -8.04
N LEU A 72 8.68 -0.09 -7.14
CA LEU A 72 9.88 -0.87 -7.48
C LEU A 72 9.53 -2.15 -8.26
N PHE A 73 8.47 -2.85 -7.84
CA PHE A 73 7.96 -4.01 -8.57
C PHE A 73 7.45 -3.64 -9.97
N ARG A 74 6.82 -2.47 -10.12
CA ARG A 74 6.39 -1.99 -11.43
C ARG A 74 7.57 -1.59 -12.32
N VAL A 75 8.60 -0.95 -11.77
CA VAL A 75 9.86 -0.66 -12.47
C VAL A 75 10.51 -1.94 -12.97
N GLN A 76 10.57 -2.99 -12.14
CA GLN A 76 11.08 -4.30 -12.57
C GLN A 76 10.27 -4.87 -13.74
N HIS A 77 8.93 -4.77 -13.69
CA HIS A 77 8.07 -5.24 -14.78
C HIS A 77 8.38 -4.54 -16.10
N HIS A 78 8.47 -3.20 -16.11
CA HIS A 78 8.81 -2.42 -17.30
C HIS A 78 10.22 -2.70 -17.79
N TYR A 79 11.19 -2.74 -16.88
CA TYR A 79 12.58 -3.04 -17.22
C TYR A 79 12.70 -4.39 -17.93
N ASN A 80 12.09 -5.44 -17.39
CA ASN A 80 12.13 -6.76 -18.02
C ASN A 80 11.35 -6.80 -19.33
N SER A 81 10.25 -6.06 -19.44
CA SER A 81 9.48 -5.99 -20.69
C SER A 81 10.30 -5.44 -21.86
N HIS A 82 11.18 -4.47 -21.60
CA HIS A 82 11.98 -3.81 -22.65
C HIS A 82 13.40 -4.38 -22.80
N TYR A 83 14.04 -4.76 -21.69
CA TYR A 83 15.50 -4.94 -21.62
C TYR A 83 15.95 -6.34 -21.17
N GLU A 84 15.04 -7.29 -20.91
CA GLU A 84 15.39 -8.65 -20.45
C GLU A 84 16.36 -9.37 -21.39
N LYS A 85 16.34 -9.05 -22.69
CA LYS A 85 17.31 -9.57 -23.69
C LYS A 85 18.77 -9.22 -23.36
N PHE A 86 19.00 -8.18 -22.58
CA PHE A 86 20.33 -7.71 -22.16
C PHE A 86 20.66 -8.06 -20.69
N GLY A 87 19.89 -8.98 -20.11
CA GLY A 87 19.97 -9.36 -18.70
C GLY A 87 18.73 -8.91 -17.94
N ASP A 88 18.16 -9.81 -17.15
CA ASP A 88 17.01 -9.48 -16.31
C ASP A 88 17.38 -8.41 -15.27
N PHE A 89 16.38 -7.69 -14.78
CA PHE A 89 16.56 -6.59 -13.83
C PHE A 89 17.36 -6.99 -12.59
N VAL A 90 17.14 -8.19 -12.05
CA VAL A 90 17.79 -8.64 -10.81
C VAL A 90 19.25 -8.95 -11.06
N TRP A 91 19.51 -9.74 -12.10
CA TRP A 91 20.84 -10.14 -12.51
C TRP A 91 21.68 -8.91 -12.89
N ARG A 92 21.11 -7.99 -13.67
CA ARG A 92 21.81 -6.76 -14.05
C ARG A 92 22.00 -5.81 -12.87
N SER A 93 21.06 -5.76 -11.93
CA SER A 93 21.26 -5.00 -10.68
C SER A 93 22.42 -5.56 -9.85
N GLU A 94 22.61 -6.88 -9.84
CA GLU A 94 23.72 -7.52 -9.12
C GLU A 94 25.07 -7.25 -9.77
N ASP A 95 25.14 -7.28 -11.10
CA ASP A 95 26.36 -6.98 -11.85
C ASP A 95 26.82 -5.53 -11.65
N GLU A 96 25.89 -4.57 -11.75
CA GLU A 96 26.21 -3.14 -11.74
C GLU A 96 26.31 -2.53 -10.32
N LEU A 97 25.60 -3.08 -9.34
CA LEU A 97 25.54 -2.53 -7.97
C LEU A 97 26.21 -3.44 -6.94
N GLY A 98 26.53 -4.67 -7.31
CA GLY A 98 27.06 -5.70 -6.42
C GLY A 98 25.99 -6.43 -5.58
N PRO A 99 26.36 -7.59 -5.01
CA PRO A 99 25.42 -8.54 -4.42
C PRO A 99 24.64 -7.97 -3.23
N ARG A 100 25.29 -7.15 -2.39
CA ARG A 100 24.64 -6.61 -1.19
C ARG A 100 23.53 -5.62 -1.54
N LYS A 101 23.73 -4.75 -2.53
CA LYS A 101 22.73 -3.75 -2.94
C LYS A 101 21.59 -4.42 -3.70
N ALA A 102 21.90 -5.34 -4.60
CA ALA A 102 20.90 -6.14 -5.32
C ALA A 102 20.01 -6.95 -4.37
N HIS A 103 20.59 -7.57 -3.34
CA HIS A 103 19.80 -8.33 -2.37
C HIS A 103 18.84 -7.44 -1.53
N LEU A 104 19.22 -6.19 -1.25
CA LEU A 104 18.31 -5.23 -0.60
C LEU A 104 17.16 -4.81 -1.51
N ILE A 105 17.41 -4.68 -2.82
CA ILE A 105 16.37 -4.45 -3.85
C ILE A 105 15.40 -5.63 -3.88
N LEU A 106 15.92 -6.86 -3.99
CA LEU A 106 15.12 -8.09 -3.98
C LEU A 106 14.23 -8.20 -2.74
N ARG A 107 14.79 -7.96 -1.55
CA ARG A 107 14.03 -8.03 -0.30
C ARG A 107 12.88 -7.02 -0.25
N ARG A 108 12.95 -5.90 -0.98
CA ARG A 108 11.83 -4.96 -1.09
C ARG A 108 10.74 -5.49 -2.01
N LEU A 109 11.10 -6.16 -3.10
CA LEU A 109 10.15 -6.80 -4.01
C LEU A 109 9.33 -7.88 -3.29
N ASP A 110 9.96 -8.66 -2.40
CA ASP A 110 9.30 -9.69 -1.58
C ASP A 110 8.24 -9.15 -0.61
N ARG A 111 8.22 -7.84 -0.35
CA ARG A 111 7.21 -7.21 0.52
C ARG A 111 5.87 -7.01 -0.18
N VAL A 112 5.82 -7.15 -1.50
CA VAL A 112 4.59 -7.08 -2.28
C VAL A 112 3.88 -8.43 -2.19
N SER A 113 2.61 -8.47 -1.78
CA SER A 113 1.92 -9.76 -1.69
C SER A 113 1.70 -10.38 -3.06
N SER A 114 1.40 -11.69 -3.07
CA SER A 114 1.02 -12.43 -4.27
C SER A 114 -0.18 -11.82 -5.01
N HIS A 115 -1.12 -11.21 -4.29
CA HIS A 115 -2.28 -10.55 -4.88
C HIS A 115 -1.86 -9.33 -5.68
N CYS A 116 -1.05 -8.45 -5.08
CA CYS A 116 -0.61 -7.24 -5.75
C CYS A 116 0.45 -7.49 -6.80
N SER A 117 1.35 -8.46 -6.61
CA SER A 117 2.35 -8.80 -7.63
C SER A 117 1.71 -9.31 -8.92
N SER A 118 0.57 -10.01 -8.83
CA SER A 118 -0.22 -10.41 -10.01
C SER A 118 -0.82 -9.20 -10.72
N LEU A 119 -1.49 -8.31 -9.98
CA LEU A 119 -2.11 -7.10 -10.55
C LEU A 119 -1.08 -6.12 -11.14
N LEU A 120 0.08 -5.97 -10.50
CA LEU A 120 1.15 -5.08 -10.94
C LEU A 120 1.90 -5.58 -12.19
N ARG A 121 1.59 -6.77 -12.71
CA ARG A 121 2.07 -7.27 -14.01
C ARG A 121 1.12 -6.99 -15.17
N SER A 122 0.05 -6.22 -14.93
CA SER A 122 -0.89 -5.81 -15.98
C SER A 122 -0.21 -4.98 -17.08
N ALA A 123 -0.77 -4.96 -18.28
CA ALA A 123 -0.18 -4.19 -19.39
C ALA A 123 -0.08 -2.69 -19.09
N TYR A 124 -1.14 -2.12 -18.50
CA TYR A 124 -1.19 -0.72 -18.09
C TYR A 124 -1.93 -0.59 -16.76
N ILE A 125 -1.59 0.43 -15.98
CA ILE A 125 -2.25 0.77 -14.71
C ILE A 125 -2.64 2.24 -14.76
N GLN A 126 -3.93 2.53 -14.53
CA GLN A 126 -4.45 3.88 -14.45
C GLN A 126 -5.12 4.09 -13.09
N SER A 127 -4.98 5.30 -12.56
CA SER A 127 -5.59 5.69 -11.30
C SER A 127 -6.87 6.47 -11.58
N ARG A 128 -7.95 6.10 -10.88
CA ARG A 128 -9.19 6.88 -10.83
C ARG A 128 -9.44 7.28 -9.39
N VAL A 129 -10.00 8.45 -9.16
CA VAL A 129 -10.35 8.90 -7.81
C VAL A 129 -11.87 8.94 -7.70
N ASP A 130 -12.42 8.03 -6.91
CA ASP A 130 -13.84 7.98 -6.60
C ASP A 130 -14.10 8.83 -5.35
N THR A 131 -15.21 9.58 -5.32
CA THR A 131 -15.61 10.37 -4.13
C THR A 131 -16.91 9.81 -3.59
N VAL A 132 -16.89 9.39 -2.32
CA VAL A 132 -18.04 8.72 -1.69
C VAL A 132 -18.43 9.43 -0.39
N PRO A 133 -19.74 9.58 -0.10
CA PRO A 133 -20.21 10.14 1.15
C PRO A 133 -20.11 9.13 2.30
N TYR A 134 -19.89 9.63 3.51
CA TYR A 134 -19.97 8.87 4.75
C TYR A 134 -20.54 9.74 5.87
N LEU A 135 -21.19 9.08 6.84
CA LEU A 135 -21.79 9.78 7.98
C LEU A 135 -20.76 9.95 9.09
N PHE A 136 -20.57 11.19 9.54
CA PHE A 136 -19.70 11.56 10.64
C PHE A 136 -20.53 12.05 11.81
N CYS A 137 -20.73 11.19 12.82
CA CYS A 137 -21.54 11.50 14.00
C CYS A 137 -20.69 11.78 15.23
N ARG A 138 -21.12 12.75 16.05
CA ARG A 138 -20.54 13.05 17.38
C ARG A 138 -21.65 13.13 18.43
N SER A 139 -21.32 12.75 19.67
CA SER A 139 -22.22 12.92 20.81
C SER A 139 -22.32 14.38 21.19
N GLU A 140 -23.55 14.91 21.30
CA GLU A 140 -23.79 16.27 21.77
C GLU A 140 -23.70 16.37 23.30
N GLU A 141 -24.11 15.30 23.98
CA GLU A 141 -24.23 15.23 25.42
C GLU A 141 -23.53 13.98 25.95
N VAL A 142 -22.88 14.10 27.11
CA VAL A 142 -22.32 12.95 27.83
C VAL A 142 -23.42 12.38 28.72
N ARG A 143 -23.85 11.14 28.44
CA ARG A 143 -24.91 10.48 29.21
C ARG A 143 -24.38 9.97 30.56
N PRO A 144 -25.15 10.10 31.64
CA PRO A 144 -24.76 9.58 32.95
C PRO A 144 -24.74 8.05 32.93
N ALA A 145 -23.68 7.47 33.48
CA ALA A 145 -23.57 6.03 33.73
C ALA A 145 -23.50 5.80 35.25
N GLY A 146 -24.25 4.82 35.74
CA GLY A 146 -24.16 4.38 37.13
C GLY A 146 -23.00 3.40 37.34
N MET A 147 -22.75 3.03 38.59
CA MET A 147 -21.66 2.10 38.94
C MET A 147 -21.91 0.64 38.46
N VAL A 148 -23.18 0.23 38.34
CA VAL A 148 -23.60 -1.15 37.98
C VAL A 148 -24.54 -1.18 36.76
N TRP A 149 -24.84 -0.01 36.18
CA TRP A 149 -25.72 0.11 35.02
C TRP A 149 -25.20 1.17 34.05
N TYR A 150 -25.24 0.84 32.76
CA TYR A 150 -24.78 1.71 31.69
C TYR A 150 -25.94 2.39 30.98
N SER A 151 -25.66 3.54 30.36
CA SER A 151 -26.64 4.27 29.56
C SER A 151 -26.99 3.54 28.26
N ILE A 152 -28.23 3.70 27.81
CA ILE A 152 -28.70 3.09 26.55
C ILE A 152 -28.09 3.88 25.39
N LEU A 153 -27.29 3.23 24.55
CA LEU A 153 -26.61 3.87 23.41
C LEU A 153 -27.60 4.50 22.41
N LYS A 154 -28.78 3.89 22.23
CA LYS A 154 -29.81 4.34 21.28
C LYS A 154 -30.40 5.71 21.62
N ASP A 155 -30.49 6.09 22.90
CA ASP A 155 -31.05 7.39 23.30
C ASP A 155 -29.99 8.48 23.48
N THR A 156 -28.73 8.21 23.13
CA THR A 156 -27.70 9.24 23.09
C THR A 156 -27.99 10.21 21.96
N LYS A 157 -28.06 11.51 22.28
CA LYS A 157 -28.22 12.57 21.27
C LYS A 157 -26.93 12.73 20.47
N ILE A 158 -27.03 12.57 19.16
CA ILE A 158 -25.90 12.67 18.24
C ILE A 158 -26.19 13.71 17.16
N THR A 159 -25.20 14.54 16.86
CA THR A 159 -25.18 15.35 15.63
C THR A 159 -24.47 14.53 14.56
N CYS A 160 -25.09 14.38 13.39
CA CYS A 160 -24.47 13.70 12.26
C CYS A 160 -24.36 14.66 11.08
N GLU A 161 -23.19 14.68 10.46
CA GLU A 161 -22.91 15.44 9.25
C GLU A 161 -22.44 14.48 8.16
N GLU A 162 -22.89 14.70 6.93
CA GLU A 162 -22.35 14.00 5.77
C GLU A 162 -21.00 14.61 5.39
N LYS A 163 -19.99 13.75 5.20
CA LYS A 163 -18.66 14.12 4.73
C LYS A 163 -18.30 13.27 3.52
N MET A 164 -17.30 13.73 2.76
CA MET A 164 -16.82 13.03 1.56
C MET A 164 -15.44 12.44 1.81
N VAL A 165 -15.20 11.21 1.34
CA VAL A 165 -13.86 10.60 1.23
C VAL A 165 -13.50 10.46 -0.25
N SER A 166 -12.31 10.92 -0.61
CA SER A 166 -11.68 10.62 -1.89
C SER A 166 -10.91 9.31 -1.78
N MET A 167 -11.33 8.31 -2.56
CA MET A 167 -10.72 6.98 -2.64
C MET A 167 -10.00 6.87 -3.98
N ALA A 168 -8.68 6.86 -3.94
CA ALA A 168 -7.81 6.67 -5.09
C ALA A 168 -7.37 5.20 -5.19
#